data_AF-A0A918S2X4-F1
#
_entry.id   AF-A0A918S2X4-F1
#
_cell.length_a   1.000
_cell.length_b   1.000
_cell.length_c   1.000
_cell.angle_alpha   90.00
_cell.angle_beta   90.00
_cell.angle_gamma   90.00
#
_symmetry.space_group_name_H-M   'P 1'
#
loop_
_entity.id
_entity.type
_entity.pdbx_description
1 polymer ?
#
loop_
_entity_poly.entity_id
_entity_poly.type
_entity_poly.pdbx_seq_one_letter_code
_entity_poly.pdbx_strand_id
1 'polypeptide(L)'
;MRDVKTFDFKGVGFLDIDWKKYQFNKHLEVAERHRPKITMARDVECIFQLDSILKEAEQLLAYSSQVAIVPKDPNLNGRLTELIPKEFILAYSVPTRYGGTEVSIESFERPVHLLGGRPDTQRDLADKLVVYSLDCNRFTYDARFGDYFDGETFRPHPEGGYENCLKDSINNINALWKNYEVHESVREMYQAAI
;
A
#
# COMPACT_ATOMS: atom_id res chain seq x y z
N MET A 1 -1.46 5.19 5.30
CA MET A 1 -2.10 5.90 6.44
C MET A 1 -1.30 5.60 7.70
N ARG A 2 -0.71 6.61 8.37
CA ARG A 2 0.14 6.39 9.56
C ARG A 2 -0.12 7.45 10.63
N ASP A 3 -1.10 7.18 11.47
CA ASP A 3 -1.05 7.46 12.91
C ASP A 3 -2.01 6.51 13.63
N VAL A 4 -1.47 5.57 14.41
CA VAL A 4 -2.21 4.50 15.11
C VAL A 4 -2.57 4.95 16.53
N LYS A 5 -2.78 6.26 16.74
CA LYS A 5 -3.04 6.81 18.09
C LYS A 5 -4.40 7.48 18.27
N THR A 6 -5.20 7.67 17.21
CA THR A 6 -6.40 8.51 17.30
C THR A 6 -7.70 7.88 16.79
N PHE A 7 -7.70 6.62 16.33
CA PHE A 7 -8.91 5.97 15.83
C PHE A 7 -9.10 4.56 16.37
N ASP A 8 -10.36 4.25 16.73
CA ASP A 8 -10.81 2.90 17.04
C ASP A 8 -10.91 2.11 15.72
N PHE A 9 -9.84 1.37 15.40
CA PHE A 9 -9.72 0.52 14.23
C PHE A 9 -10.63 -0.71 14.40
N LYS A 10 -11.95 -0.51 14.28
CA LYS A 10 -12.91 -1.63 14.24
C LYS A 10 -12.85 -2.34 12.89
N GLY A 11 -11.76 -3.09 12.68
CA GLY A 11 -11.68 -4.18 11.69
C GLY A 11 -11.59 -3.79 10.21
N VAL A 12 -11.40 -2.52 9.85
CA VAL A 12 -11.30 -2.10 8.44
C VAL A 12 -10.18 -1.09 8.25
N GLY A 13 -8.95 -1.57 8.11
CA GLY A 13 -7.90 -0.70 7.61
C GLY A 13 -6.57 -1.37 7.37
N PHE A 14 -5.57 -0.52 7.14
CA PHE A 14 -4.25 -0.86 6.67
C PHE A 14 -3.20 -0.60 7.75
N LEU A 15 -2.34 -1.58 8.00
CA LEU A 15 -1.20 -1.45 8.92
C LEU A 15 0.10 -1.42 8.13
N ASP A 16 0.76 -0.26 8.16
CA ASP A 16 2.02 -0.01 7.48
C ASP A 16 3.22 -0.11 8.43
N ILE A 17 4.42 -0.33 7.88
CA ILE A 17 5.66 -0.53 8.63
C ILE A 17 6.57 0.71 8.64
N ASP A 18 7.43 0.80 9.66
CA ASP A 18 8.59 1.70 9.58
C ASP A 18 9.70 0.99 8.83
N TRP A 19 9.78 1.12 7.51
CA TRP A 19 10.82 0.37 6.76
C TRP A 19 12.24 0.71 7.24
N LYS A 20 12.50 1.95 7.69
CA LYS A 20 13.83 2.36 8.20
C LYS A 20 14.17 1.78 9.57
N LYS A 21 13.16 1.49 10.40
CA LYS A 21 13.33 1.02 11.78
C LYS A 21 12.38 -0.14 12.07
N TYR A 22 12.32 -1.10 11.16
CA TYR A 22 11.35 -2.17 11.23
C TYR A 22 11.65 -3.12 12.39
N GLN A 23 10.62 -3.43 13.18
CA GLN A 23 10.70 -4.32 14.34
C GLN A 23 9.55 -5.33 14.25
N PHE A 24 9.85 -6.54 13.80
CA PHE A 24 8.85 -7.57 13.53
C PHE A 24 7.97 -7.89 14.76
N ASN A 25 8.55 -8.12 15.94
CA ASN A 25 7.76 -8.47 17.13
C ASN A 25 6.74 -7.38 17.49
N LYS A 26 7.15 -6.12 17.44
CA LYS A 26 6.25 -4.98 17.67
C LYS A 26 5.16 -4.90 16.61
N HIS A 27 5.50 -5.18 15.35
CA HIS A 27 4.53 -5.21 14.28
C HIS A 27 3.50 -6.33 14.49
N LEU A 28 3.95 -7.54 14.85
CA LEU A 28 3.10 -8.68 15.15
C LEU A 28 2.13 -8.39 16.30
N GLU A 29 2.62 -7.81 17.41
CA GLU A 29 1.78 -7.40 18.55
C GLU A 29 0.69 -6.39 18.15
N VAL A 30 1.02 -5.45 17.26
CA VAL A 30 0.05 -4.45 16.76
C VAL A 30 -0.96 -5.09 15.81
N ALA A 31 -0.52 -6.00 14.94
CA ALA A 31 -1.40 -6.75 14.05
C ALA A 31 -2.38 -7.63 14.86
N GLU A 32 -1.91 -8.32 15.88
CA GLU A 32 -2.75 -9.13 16.78
C GLU A 32 -3.83 -8.29 17.45
N ARG A 33 -3.45 -7.11 17.97
CA ARG A 33 -4.36 -6.23 18.70
C ARG A 33 -5.44 -5.61 17.79
N HIS A 34 -5.06 -5.16 16.60
CA HIS A 34 -5.95 -4.35 15.75
C HIS A 34 -6.60 -5.15 14.63
N ARG A 35 -6.12 -6.36 14.36
CA ARG A 35 -6.62 -7.26 13.32
C ARG A 35 -6.87 -6.54 11.98
N PRO A 36 -5.84 -5.92 11.37
CA PRO A 36 -6.03 -5.13 10.16
C PRO A 36 -6.53 -6.01 9.01
N LYS A 37 -7.17 -5.40 8.01
CA LYS A 37 -7.57 -6.12 6.80
C LYS A 37 -6.36 -6.45 5.92
N ILE A 38 -5.45 -5.49 5.82
CA ILE A 38 -4.19 -5.62 5.08
C ILE A 38 -3.06 -5.13 5.99
N THR A 39 -1.97 -5.88 6.04
CA THR A 39 -0.71 -5.41 6.64
C THR A 39 0.47 -5.67 5.72
N MET A 40 1.58 -4.99 5.96
CA MET A 40 2.79 -5.08 5.15
C MET A 40 3.81 -6.05 5.75
N ALA A 41 4.30 -6.99 4.95
CA ALA A 41 5.52 -7.71 5.32
C ALA A 41 6.74 -6.78 5.22
N ARG A 42 7.87 -7.24 5.76
CA ARG A 42 9.16 -6.60 5.54
C ARG A 42 9.46 -6.49 4.05
N ASP A 43 10.05 -5.38 3.64
CA ASP A 43 10.57 -5.19 2.28
C ASP A 43 11.61 -6.26 1.94
N VAL A 44 11.48 -6.87 0.76
CA VAL A 44 12.43 -7.85 0.23
C VAL A 44 13.54 -7.11 -0.53
N GLU A 45 14.40 -6.44 0.22
CA GLU A 45 15.60 -5.75 -0.31
C GLU A 45 16.69 -6.71 -0.77
N CYS A 46 16.65 -7.97 -0.29
CA CYS A 46 17.57 -9.02 -0.66
C CYS A 46 16.83 -10.35 -0.82
N ILE A 47 16.89 -10.96 -2.00
CA ILE A 47 16.20 -12.21 -2.33
C ILE A 47 16.60 -13.37 -1.41
N PHE A 48 17.83 -13.38 -0.90
CA PHE A 48 18.31 -14.41 0.03
C PHE A 48 17.62 -14.37 1.41
N GLN A 49 16.91 -13.28 1.71
CA GLN A 49 16.10 -13.15 2.93
C GLN A 49 14.63 -13.50 2.71
N LEU A 50 14.22 -13.81 1.47
CA LEU A 50 12.82 -14.03 1.12
C LEU A 50 12.17 -15.08 2.02
N ASP A 51 12.81 -16.24 2.22
CA ASP A 51 12.26 -17.32 3.06
C ASP A 51 11.98 -16.87 4.49
N SER A 52 12.88 -16.08 5.09
CA SER A 52 12.65 -15.53 6.43
C SER A 52 11.53 -14.50 6.46
N ILE A 53 11.41 -13.68 5.42
CA ILE A 53 10.37 -12.66 5.30
C ILE A 53 9.00 -13.32 5.10
N LEU A 54 8.92 -14.39 4.32
CA LEU A 54 7.69 -15.16 4.12
C LEU A 54 7.23 -15.84 5.43
N LYS A 55 8.17 -16.33 6.26
CA LYS A 55 7.84 -16.84 7.60
C LYS A 55 7.34 -15.75 8.56
N GLU A 56 7.88 -14.53 8.46
CA GLU A 56 7.32 -13.37 9.18
C GLU A 56 5.91 -13.04 8.66
N ALA A 57 5.70 -13.08 7.35
CA ALA A 57 4.43 -12.79 6.70
C ALA A 57 3.34 -13.81 7.04
N GLU A 58 3.68 -15.10 7.13
CA GLU A 58 2.76 -16.17 7.56
C GLU A 58 2.26 -15.95 8.99
N GLN A 59 3.13 -15.51 9.90
CA GLN A 59 2.72 -15.15 11.27
C GLN A 59 1.76 -13.96 11.29
N LEU A 60 1.95 -12.99 10.39
CA LEU A 60 1.03 -11.85 10.26
C LEU A 60 -0.34 -12.27 9.69
N LEU A 61 -0.40 -13.29 8.82
CA LEU A 61 -1.67 -13.81 8.28
C LEU A 61 -2.59 -14.38 9.37
N ALA A 62 -2.06 -14.83 10.51
CA ALA A 62 -2.88 -15.25 11.65
C ALA A 62 -3.73 -14.10 12.24
N TYR A 63 -3.34 -12.85 11.96
CA TYR A 63 -3.91 -11.64 12.52
C TYR A 63 -4.46 -10.66 11.48
N SER A 64 -4.19 -10.87 10.19
CA SER A 64 -4.62 -10.00 9.10
C SER A 64 -5.26 -10.82 7.99
N SER A 65 -6.35 -10.32 7.38
CA SER A 65 -7.00 -11.03 6.27
C SER A 65 -6.09 -11.18 5.05
N GLN A 66 -5.17 -10.23 4.86
CA GLN A 66 -4.20 -10.21 3.77
C GLN A 66 -2.87 -9.65 4.29
N VAL A 67 -1.76 -10.16 3.73
CA VAL A 67 -0.42 -9.62 3.96
C VAL A 67 0.21 -9.33 2.61
N ALA A 68 0.73 -8.11 2.45
CA ALA A 68 1.36 -7.69 1.19
C ALA A 68 2.89 -7.75 1.29
N ILE A 69 3.53 -8.38 0.31
CA ILE A 69 4.99 -8.49 0.18
C ILE A 69 5.50 -7.38 -0.73
N VAL A 70 6.50 -6.62 -0.29
CA VAL A 70 7.11 -5.54 -1.09
C VAL A 70 8.42 -6.03 -1.71
N PRO A 71 8.43 -6.53 -2.96
CA PRO A 71 9.66 -6.90 -3.62
C PRO A 71 10.46 -5.65 -4.02
N LYS A 72 11.75 -5.63 -3.66
CA LYS A 72 12.67 -4.51 -3.95
C LYS A 72 13.94 -4.95 -4.68
N ASP A 73 14.38 -6.19 -4.46
CA ASP A 73 15.57 -6.76 -5.10
C ASP A 73 15.33 -7.02 -6.61
N PRO A 74 16.12 -6.44 -7.54
CA PRO A 74 15.95 -6.64 -8.98
C PRO A 74 16.14 -8.09 -9.44
N ASN A 75 16.75 -8.97 -8.63
CA ASN A 75 16.82 -10.41 -8.90
C ASN A 75 15.47 -11.12 -8.82
N LEU A 76 14.43 -10.45 -8.32
CA LEU A 76 13.06 -10.94 -8.29
C LEU A 76 12.30 -10.73 -9.63
N ASN A 77 12.91 -10.01 -10.58
CA ASN A 77 12.30 -9.77 -11.89
C ASN A 77 11.90 -11.07 -12.60
N GLY A 78 10.65 -11.14 -13.06
CA GLY A 78 10.09 -12.31 -13.74
C GLY A 78 9.85 -13.53 -12.84
N ARG A 79 10.05 -13.42 -11.52
CA ARG A 79 9.98 -14.56 -10.58
C ARG A 79 9.02 -14.36 -9.41
N LEU A 80 8.31 -13.23 -9.34
CA LEU A 80 7.38 -12.95 -8.23
C LEU A 80 6.30 -14.02 -8.08
N THR A 81 5.69 -14.47 -9.19
CA THR A 81 4.66 -15.51 -9.19
C THR A 81 5.19 -16.88 -8.75
N GLU A 82 6.45 -17.19 -9.07
CA GLU A 82 7.13 -18.44 -8.71
C GLU A 82 7.50 -18.44 -7.21
N LEU A 83 8.08 -17.34 -6.73
CA LEU A 83 8.76 -17.30 -5.44
C LEU A 83 7.88 -16.80 -4.29
N ILE A 84 6.84 -16.02 -4.58
CA ILE A 84 5.95 -15.48 -3.55
C ILE A 84 4.62 -16.24 -3.60
N PRO A 85 4.25 -16.97 -2.54
CA PRO A 85 2.99 -17.72 -2.49
C PRO A 85 1.75 -16.86 -2.76
N LYS A 86 0.68 -17.48 -3.29
CA LYS A 86 -0.53 -16.78 -3.81
C LYS A 86 -1.43 -16.22 -2.72
N GLU A 87 -1.32 -16.75 -1.50
CA GLU A 87 -1.99 -16.23 -0.30
C GLU A 87 -1.51 -14.82 0.10
N PHE A 88 -0.36 -14.39 -0.41
CA PHE A 88 0.16 -13.04 -0.20
C PHE A 88 -0.16 -12.11 -1.37
N ILE A 89 -0.49 -10.86 -1.08
CA ILE A 89 -0.64 -9.81 -2.10
C ILE A 89 0.75 -9.28 -2.47
N LEU A 90 0.96 -8.87 -3.73
CA LEU A 90 2.17 -8.13 -4.08
C LEU A 90 1.96 -6.65 -3.78
N ALA A 91 2.95 -5.98 -3.20
CA ALA A 91 2.93 -4.53 -3.02
C ALA A 91 3.92 -3.87 -3.97
N TYR A 92 3.40 -3.03 -4.86
CA TYR A 92 4.21 -2.22 -5.74
C TYR A 92 4.55 -0.90 -5.04
N SER A 93 5.83 -0.67 -4.77
CA SER A 93 6.31 0.59 -4.21
C SER A 93 6.33 1.67 -5.29
N VAL A 94 5.33 2.55 -5.26
CA VAL A 94 5.19 3.62 -6.26
C VAL A 94 6.43 4.53 -6.22
N PRO A 95 7.09 4.77 -7.36
CA PRO A 95 8.32 5.57 -7.38
C PRO A 95 8.11 6.97 -6.78
N THR A 96 9.00 7.34 -5.87
CA THR A 96 9.10 8.69 -5.29
C THR A 96 10.56 9.12 -5.26
N ARG A 97 10.82 10.38 -4.88
CA ARG A 97 12.19 10.85 -4.62
C ARG A 97 12.88 10.13 -3.44
N TYR A 98 12.12 9.44 -2.59
CA TYR A 98 12.62 8.88 -1.32
C TYR A 98 12.65 7.37 -1.28
N GLY A 99 12.11 6.71 -2.31
CA GLY A 99 11.99 5.27 -2.36
C GLY A 99 11.16 4.81 -3.56
N GLY A 100 11.35 3.56 -3.93
CA GLY A 100 10.68 2.86 -5.02
C GLY A 100 11.08 1.40 -4.98
N THR A 101 10.68 0.63 -5.98
CA THR A 101 11.22 -0.72 -6.24
C THR A 101 12.08 -0.68 -7.51
N GLU A 102 13.14 -1.49 -7.53
CA GLU A 102 13.93 -1.75 -8.75
C GLU A 102 13.37 -2.94 -9.55
N VAL A 103 12.34 -3.60 -9.02
CA VAL A 103 11.60 -4.64 -9.72
C VAL A 103 10.68 -4.00 -10.76
N SER A 104 10.76 -4.52 -11.98
CA SER A 104 10.02 -4.03 -13.14
C SER A 104 8.52 -4.25 -12.97
N ILE A 105 7.73 -3.36 -13.56
CA ILE A 105 6.26 -3.40 -13.50
C ILE A 105 5.74 -4.70 -14.12
N GLU A 106 6.40 -5.19 -15.17
CA GLU A 106 6.04 -6.41 -15.90
C GLU A 106 6.12 -7.67 -15.03
N SER A 107 6.88 -7.62 -13.93
CA SER A 107 6.97 -8.75 -13.00
C SER A 107 5.72 -8.91 -12.13
N PHE A 108 4.84 -7.89 -12.06
CA PHE A 108 3.65 -7.88 -11.20
C PHE A 108 2.41 -8.36 -11.98
N GLU A 109 2.37 -9.66 -12.28
CA GLU A 109 1.33 -10.30 -13.11
C GLU A 109 0.03 -10.61 -12.34
N ARG A 110 -0.03 -10.33 -11.04
CA ARG A 110 -1.18 -10.61 -10.18
C ARG A 110 -1.58 -9.37 -9.38
N PRO A 111 -2.77 -9.36 -8.75
CA PRO A 111 -3.27 -8.17 -8.08
C PRO A 111 -2.29 -7.53 -7.09
N VAL A 112 -2.18 -6.20 -7.14
CA VAL A 112 -1.20 -5.42 -6.38
C VAL A 112 -1.81 -4.42 -5.42
N HIS A 113 -1.16 -4.22 -4.28
CA HIS A 113 -1.32 -3.03 -3.45
C HIS A 113 -0.35 -1.95 -3.93
N LEU A 114 -0.84 -0.75 -4.25
CA LEU A 114 0.03 0.39 -4.56
C LEU A 114 0.45 1.11 -3.27
N LEU A 115 1.74 1.02 -2.93
CA LEU A 115 2.29 1.56 -1.70
C LEU A 115 2.83 2.98 -1.92
N GLY A 116 2.25 3.95 -1.23
CA GLY A 116 2.65 5.36 -1.25
C GLY A 116 2.59 6.02 -2.63
N GLY A 117 3.40 7.06 -2.83
CA GLY A 117 3.42 7.83 -4.08
C GLY A 117 2.37 8.95 -4.14
N ARG A 118 2.36 9.67 -5.27
CA ARG A 118 1.33 10.68 -5.54
C ARG A 118 0.07 10.02 -6.12
N PRO A 119 -1.13 10.57 -5.86
CA PRO A 119 -2.36 9.97 -6.37
C PRO A 119 -2.45 9.86 -7.89
N ASP A 120 -2.01 10.89 -8.62
CA ASP A 120 -1.92 10.90 -10.09
C ASP A 120 -1.01 9.77 -10.60
N THR A 121 0.18 9.63 -10.02
CA THR A 121 1.11 8.56 -10.39
C THR A 121 0.56 7.17 -10.09
N GLN A 122 -0.17 7.01 -8.98
CA GLN A 122 -0.86 5.75 -8.67
C GLN A 122 -1.91 5.42 -9.73
N ARG A 123 -2.65 6.44 -10.21
CA ARG A 123 -3.65 6.24 -11.25
C ARG A 123 -3.02 5.86 -12.59
N ASP A 124 -1.91 6.50 -12.99
CA ASP A 124 -1.18 6.15 -14.21
C ASP A 124 -0.68 4.69 -14.18
N LEU A 125 -0.29 4.20 -13.00
CA LEU A 125 0.12 2.80 -12.80
C LEU A 125 -1.05 1.82 -12.94
N ALA A 126 -2.28 2.25 -12.69
CA ALA A 126 -3.47 1.40 -12.81
C ALA A 126 -3.77 0.98 -14.26
N ASP A 127 -3.19 1.67 -15.25
CA ASP A 127 -3.27 1.27 -16.66
C ASP A 127 -2.35 0.08 -17.00
N LYS A 128 -1.40 -0.24 -16.11
CA LYS A 128 -0.37 -1.28 -16.33
C LYS A 128 -0.43 -2.39 -15.28
N LEU A 129 -1.02 -2.13 -14.13
CA LEU A 129 -1.07 -3.04 -13.00
C LEU A 129 -2.53 -3.35 -12.64
N VAL A 130 -2.78 -4.60 -12.25
CA VAL A 130 -4.06 -5.00 -11.68
C VAL A 130 -4.13 -4.52 -10.24
N VAL A 131 -4.72 -3.35 -9.99
CA VAL A 131 -4.78 -2.74 -8.65
C VAL A 131 -5.86 -3.40 -7.79
N TYR A 132 -5.45 -3.96 -6.65
CA TYR A 132 -6.30 -4.51 -5.59
C TYR A 132 -6.67 -3.47 -4.54
N SER A 133 -5.69 -2.66 -4.12
CA SER A 133 -5.86 -1.59 -3.14
C SER A 133 -4.69 -0.60 -3.25
N LEU A 134 -4.76 0.52 -2.54
CA LEU A 134 -3.72 1.53 -2.51
C LEU A 134 -3.66 2.23 -1.16
N ASP A 135 -2.51 2.82 -0.85
CA ASP A 135 -2.37 3.77 0.25
C ASP A 135 -1.64 5.04 -0.20
N CYS A 136 -1.97 6.17 0.41
CA CYS A 136 -1.24 7.42 0.20
C CYS A 136 -1.23 8.19 1.52
N ASN A 137 -0.07 8.68 1.96
CA ASN A 137 0.02 9.58 3.11
C ASN A 137 0.36 11.02 2.69
N ARG A 138 0.72 11.23 1.42
CA ARG A 138 1.31 12.48 0.95
C ARG A 138 0.38 13.68 1.17
N PHE A 139 -0.92 13.52 0.93
CA PHE A 139 -1.90 14.58 1.18
C PHE A 139 -1.95 15.05 2.64
N THR A 140 -1.64 14.18 3.61
CA THR A 140 -1.57 14.58 5.02
C THR A 140 -0.33 15.39 5.35
N TYR A 141 0.75 15.18 4.60
CA TYR A 141 1.98 15.96 4.71
C TYR A 141 1.82 17.33 4.05
N ASP A 142 1.34 17.36 2.81
CA ASP A 142 1.13 18.59 2.03
C ASP A 142 0.08 19.51 2.70
N ALA A 143 -0.98 18.96 3.31
CA ALA A 143 -1.97 19.73 4.07
C ALA A 143 -1.38 20.55 5.22
N ARG A 144 -0.24 20.14 5.82
CA ARG A 144 0.44 20.91 6.87
C ARG A 144 1.01 22.23 6.37
N PHE A 145 1.20 22.35 5.07
CA PHE A 145 1.69 23.56 4.40
C PHE A 145 0.56 24.34 3.72
N GLY A 146 -0.70 23.92 3.90
CA GLY A 146 -1.85 24.55 3.25
C GLY A 146 -2.08 24.08 1.81
N ASP A 147 -1.40 23.02 1.38
CA ASP A 147 -1.57 22.44 0.04
C ASP A 147 -2.57 21.28 0.06
N TYR A 148 -3.27 21.09 -1.05
CA TYR A 148 -4.19 19.98 -1.26
C TYR A 148 -3.96 19.35 -2.64
N PHE A 149 -4.35 18.09 -2.81
CA PHE A 149 -4.39 17.46 -4.12
C PHE A 149 -5.63 17.94 -4.87
N ASP A 150 -5.45 18.63 -5.99
CA ASP A 150 -6.54 19.24 -6.76
C ASP A 150 -7.16 18.30 -7.83
N GLY A 151 -6.67 17.07 -7.91
CA GLY A 151 -7.01 16.10 -8.96
C GLY A 151 -5.86 15.81 -9.92
N GLU A 152 -4.89 16.72 -10.01
CA GLU A 152 -3.71 16.58 -10.88
C GLU A 152 -2.40 16.69 -10.09
N THR A 153 -2.32 17.62 -9.13
CA THR A 153 -1.12 17.88 -8.36
C THR A 153 -1.43 18.48 -6.99
N PHE A 154 -0.42 18.55 -6.13
CA PHE A 154 -0.49 19.33 -4.90
C PHE A 154 -0.26 20.81 -5.19
N ARG A 155 -1.13 21.67 -4.66
CA ARG A 155 -1.05 23.14 -4.78
C ARG A 155 -1.79 23.83 -3.62
N PRO A 156 -1.56 25.15 -3.40
CA PRO A 156 -2.21 25.87 -2.30
C PRO A 156 -3.73 25.80 -2.36
N HIS A 157 -4.36 25.52 -1.22
CA HIS A 157 -5.81 25.46 -1.09
C HIS A 157 -6.42 26.87 -1.15
N PRO A 158 -7.50 27.11 -1.91
CA PRO A 158 -8.07 28.45 -2.11
C PRO A 158 -8.54 29.12 -0.81
N GLU A 159 -9.07 28.33 0.13
CA GLU A 159 -9.49 28.81 1.45
C GLU A 159 -8.45 28.55 2.55
N GLY A 160 -7.45 27.72 2.29
CA GLY A 160 -6.54 27.19 3.32
C GLY A 160 -7.24 26.32 4.39
N GLY A 161 -6.50 26.02 5.45
CA GLY A 161 -6.96 25.21 6.59
C GLY A 161 -6.65 23.72 6.43
N TYR A 162 -6.04 23.13 7.47
CA TYR A 162 -5.58 21.73 7.45
C TYR A 162 -6.72 20.75 7.11
N GLU A 163 -7.87 20.87 7.77
CA GLU A 163 -9.02 19.99 7.55
C GLU A 163 -9.62 20.14 6.14
N ASN A 164 -9.64 21.37 5.60
CA ASN A 164 -10.11 21.62 4.24
C ASN A 164 -9.18 20.96 3.22
N CYS A 165 -7.86 21.11 3.39
CA CYS A 165 -6.88 20.46 2.54
C CYS A 165 -7.03 18.93 2.55
N LEU A 166 -7.24 18.33 3.72
CA LEU A 166 -7.47 16.89 3.84
C LEU A 166 -8.74 16.45 3.11
N LYS A 167 -9.86 17.13 3.40
CA LYS A 167 -11.16 16.80 2.83
C LYS A 167 -11.16 16.89 1.31
N ASP A 168 -10.64 17.98 0.76
CA ASP A 168 -10.67 18.20 -0.68
C ASP A 168 -9.65 17.31 -1.41
N SER A 169 -8.50 17.03 -0.78
CA SER A 169 -7.59 15.99 -1.30
C SER A 169 -8.27 14.63 -1.39
N ILE A 170 -8.96 14.19 -0.34
CA ILE A 170 -9.67 12.89 -0.33
C ILE A 170 -10.75 12.85 -1.41
N ASN A 171 -11.52 13.93 -1.56
CA ASN A 171 -12.55 14.03 -2.60
C ASN A 171 -11.96 13.90 -4.01
N ASN A 172 -10.86 14.60 -4.28
CA ASN A 172 -10.21 14.58 -5.59
C ASN A 172 -9.51 13.25 -5.87
N ILE A 173 -8.90 12.63 -4.87
CA ILE A 173 -8.36 11.27 -4.97
C ILE A 173 -9.49 10.28 -5.29
N ASN A 174 -10.62 10.33 -4.58
CA ASN A 174 -11.74 9.46 -4.88
C ASN A 174 -12.32 9.68 -6.29
N ALA A 175 -12.39 10.94 -6.73
CA ALA A 175 -12.83 11.28 -8.09
C ALA A 175 -11.90 10.69 -9.17
N LEU A 176 -10.58 10.74 -8.94
CA LEU A 176 -9.55 10.16 -9.83
C LEU A 176 -9.73 8.64 -10.02
N TRP A 177 -10.19 7.94 -8.98
CA TRP A 177 -10.41 6.49 -9.00
C TRP A 177 -11.83 6.07 -9.40
N LYS A 178 -12.76 7.02 -9.56
CA LYS A 178 -14.19 6.74 -9.81
C LYS A 178 -14.44 5.84 -11.04
N ASN A 179 -13.63 6.01 -12.09
CA ASN A 179 -13.76 5.27 -13.34
C ASN A 179 -12.76 4.10 -13.42
N TYR A 180 -12.14 3.69 -12.31
CA TYR A 180 -11.32 2.48 -12.31
C TYR A 180 -12.24 1.25 -12.32
N GLU A 181 -12.15 0.45 -13.38
CA GLU A 181 -12.86 -0.83 -13.45
C GLU A 181 -12.07 -1.91 -12.73
N VAL A 182 -12.59 -2.37 -11.60
CA VAL A 182 -11.93 -3.42 -10.81
C VAL A 182 -11.91 -4.72 -11.61
N HIS A 183 -10.70 -5.22 -11.86
CA HIS A 183 -10.43 -6.47 -12.57
C HIS A 183 -11.10 -7.67 -11.88
N GLU A 184 -11.51 -8.68 -12.66
CA GLU A 184 -12.25 -9.85 -12.15
C GLU A 184 -11.48 -10.62 -11.07
N SER A 185 -10.18 -10.86 -11.27
CA SER A 185 -9.33 -11.54 -10.27
C SER A 185 -9.30 -10.82 -8.91
N VAL A 186 -9.46 -9.50 -8.88
CA VAL A 186 -9.57 -8.74 -7.62
C VAL A 186 -10.91 -8.99 -6.95
N ARG A 187 -12.00 -9.08 -7.74
CA ARG A 187 -13.35 -9.35 -7.20
C ARG A 187 -13.43 -10.74 -6.58
N GLU A 188 -12.82 -11.74 -7.20
CA GLU A 188 -12.72 -13.10 -6.67
C GLU A 188 -12.00 -13.12 -5.31
N MET A 189 -10.90 -12.38 -5.17
CA MET A 189 -10.17 -12.25 -3.90
C MET A 189 -11.04 -11.63 -2.79
N TYR A 190 -11.88 -10.64 -3.12
CA TYR A 190 -12.80 -10.06 -2.13
C TYR A 190 -13.88 -11.05 -1.68
N GLN A 191 -14.37 -11.91 -2.58
CA GLN A 191 -15.40 -12.90 -2.26
C GLN A 191 -14.85 -14.06 -1.43
N ALA A 192 -13.60 -14.46 -1.65
CA ALA A 192 -12.95 -15.50 -0.86
C ALA A 192 -12.56 -15.07 0.57
N ALA A 193 -12.56 -13.76 0.84
CA ALA A 193 -12.20 -13.18 2.14
C ALA A 193 -13.40 -12.86 3.06
N ILE A 194 -14.62 -13.23 2.65
CA ILE A 194 -15.89 -13.11 3.40
C ILE A 194 -16.34 -14.51 3.83
#